data_AF-A0A7C0U0E0-F1
#
_entry.id   AF-A0A7C0U0E0-F1
#
_cell.length_a   1.000
_cell.length_b   1.000
_cell.length_c   1.000
_cell.angle_alpha   90.00
_cell.angle_beta   90.00
_cell.angle_gamma   90.00
#
_symmetry.space_group_name_H-M   'P 1'
#
loop_
_entity.id
_entity.type
_entity.pdbx_description
1 polymer ?
#
loop_
_entity_poly.entity_id
_entity_poly.type
_entity_poly.pdbx_seq_one_letter_code
_entity_poly.pdbx_strand_id
1 'polypeptide(L)'
;GHAMSGFLNYLYARMYEGELWLRFEDTDPRKVRPEYYESFRKGYRWLGIEWDHEKNNSDDMELFYKYAEQLIKAAKAYVCTCPPEKIRKLRALGEECEHRAQGVDENLHLWNEMLAGAFREGEAILRLIGDMKHQNTTLRDPALFRIIEHPHPLTGNRYRVWPLYDFAVSIEDHLCGVTHVLRTSEFALRDELQNYIRSLLGMDRNPIYIEYSRFEFKGTPVSKRKLRAILEAGMAAGWDDPRFPTIEGIKRRGILPEAIREFTITQTGFSYAKREYDWSLLFAINRRILDPRARRFFFVPNPVKLIVRNAPKLTIEAPYHPEKKELGVRRLTAAGEFYIAGEDSAKIKIGEIIRLKYLMNVRITGKEGEAVSAEFSGTEVKKDVKIIQWVPVGESIEVKVLVPGPLYLNGDINPESLKIVTGVGETAIKDIAVDEIVQFERFGFCRRDSEDEYVFIKAHD
;
A
#
# COMPACT_ATOMS: atom_id res chain seq x y z
N GLY A 1 -0.90 5.08 2.22
CA GLY A 1 -0.64 5.24 3.66
C GLY A 1 0.84 5.36 3.94
N HIS A 2 1.51 4.27 4.34
CA HIS A 2 2.94 4.33 4.73
C HIS A 2 3.89 4.80 3.62
N ALA A 3 3.59 4.51 2.34
CA ALA A 3 4.36 5.07 1.22
C ALA A 3 4.39 6.61 1.23
N MET A 4 3.25 7.24 1.52
CA MET A 4 3.16 8.71 1.62
C MET A 4 4.04 9.21 2.76
N SER A 5 3.92 8.61 3.95
CA SER A 5 4.76 9.00 5.10
C SER A 5 6.26 8.83 4.79
N GLY A 6 6.64 7.70 4.18
CA GLY A 6 8.01 7.44 3.76
C GLY A 6 8.50 8.46 2.74
N PHE A 7 7.75 8.74 1.67
CA PHE A 7 8.13 9.73 0.68
C PHE A 7 8.18 11.15 1.25
N LEU A 8 7.26 11.55 2.13
CA LEU A 8 7.30 12.87 2.74
C LEU A 8 8.57 13.06 3.58
N ASN A 9 8.93 12.09 4.41
CA ASN A 9 10.16 12.14 5.20
C ASN A 9 11.40 12.08 4.30
N TYR A 10 11.44 11.15 3.35
CA TYR A 10 12.56 10.97 2.43
C TYR A 10 12.81 12.19 1.56
N LEU A 11 11.76 12.71 0.91
CA LEU A 11 11.88 13.88 0.04
C LEU A 11 12.27 15.12 0.83
N TYR A 12 11.72 15.30 2.04
CA TYR A 12 12.10 16.42 2.90
C TYR A 12 13.57 16.34 3.29
N ALA A 13 14.05 15.18 3.74
CA ALA A 13 15.48 14.98 4.05
C ALA A 13 16.36 15.29 2.82
N ARG A 14 16.04 14.73 1.65
CA ARG A 14 16.84 14.92 0.43
C ARG A 14 16.78 16.35 -0.13
N MET A 15 15.67 17.06 0.04
CA MET A 15 15.53 18.47 -0.38
C MET A 15 16.48 19.41 0.37
N TYR A 16 16.84 19.07 1.61
CA TYR A 16 17.67 19.90 2.49
C TYR A 16 19.01 19.24 2.86
N GLU A 17 19.44 18.24 2.07
CA GLU A 17 20.70 17.51 2.30
C GLU A 17 20.82 16.94 3.73
N GLY A 18 19.68 16.55 4.32
CA GLY A 18 19.57 15.97 5.65
C GLY A 18 19.58 14.44 5.65
N GLU A 19 19.51 13.90 6.86
CA GLU A 19 19.52 12.46 7.12
C GLU A 19 18.12 11.90 7.39
N LEU A 20 17.89 10.64 6.99
CA LEU A 20 16.66 9.89 7.22
C LEU A 20 16.93 8.66 8.09
N TRP A 21 16.13 8.50 9.15
CA TRP A 21 16.12 7.31 9.99
C TRP A 21 14.99 6.35 9.60
N LEU A 22 15.31 5.06 9.42
CA LEU A 22 14.33 3.98 9.51
C LEU A 22 14.33 3.43 10.94
N ARG A 23 13.37 3.86 11.76
CA ARG A 23 13.26 3.41 13.15
C ARG A 23 12.06 2.50 13.37
N PHE A 24 12.30 1.33 13.94
CA PHE A 24 11.25 0.38 14.30
C PHE A 24 10.80 0.61 15.75
N GLU A 25 9.57 1.07 15.91
CA GLU A 25 8.92 1.24 17.22
C GLU A 25 8.38 -0.09 17.74
N ASP A 26 9.26 -0.94 18.24
CA ASP A 26 8.98 -2.34 18.55
C ASP A 26 8.72 -2.65 20.04
N THR A 27 8.23 -1.67 20.80
CA THR A 27 8.05 -1.79 22.26
C THR A 27 6.80 -2.55 22.71
N ASP A 28 6.05 -3.18 21.79
CA ASP A 28 4.94 -4.11 22.08
C ASP A 28 5.26 -5.50 21.49
N PRO A 29 5.99 -6.38 22.23
CA PRO A 29 6.45 -7.69 21.75
C PRO A 29 5.34 -8.56 21.17
N ARG A 30 4.09 -8.38 21.60
CA ARG A 30 2.92 -9.11 21.10
C ARG A 30 2.57 -8.78 19.66
N LYS A 31 2.90 -7.58 19.18
CA LYS A 31 2.47 -7.04 17.88
C LYS A 31 3.56 -7.00 16.82
N VAL A 32 4.81 -7.20 17.22
CA VAL A 32 5.97 -7.20 16.33
C VAL A 32 6.28 -8.62 15.88
N ARG A 33 6.79 -8.74 14.65
CA ARG A 33 7.14 -10.01 14.03
C ARG A 33 8.37 -9.81 13.14
N PRO A 34 9.32 -10.75 13.09
CA PRO A 34 10.54 -10.61 12.29
C PRO A 34 10.27 -10.28 10.82
N GLU A 35 9.23 -10.88 10.23
CA GLU A 35 8.85 -10.64 8.84
C GLU A 35 8.42 -9.20 8.55
N TYR A 36 7.93 -8.46 9.56
CA TYR A 36 7.52 -7.06 9.36
C TYR A 36 8.73 -6.16 9.12
N TYR A 37 9.83 -6.36 9.84
CA TYR A 37 11.04 -5.56 9.66
C TYR A 37 11.54 -5.67 8.22
N GLU A 38 11.62 -6.90 7.71
CA GLU A 38 12.09 -7.13 6.34
C GLU A 38 11.08 -6.67 5.28
N SER A 39 9.78 -6.81 5.54
CA SER A 39 8.73 -6.29 4.65
C SER A 39 8.82 -4.76 4.50
N PHE A 40 9.06 -4.03 5.59
CA PHE A 40 9.27 -2.58 5.52
C PHE A 40 10.55 -2.21 4.75
N ARG A 41 11.68 -2.89 5.00
CA ARG A 41 12.92 -2.64 4.26
C ARG A 41 12.75 -2.88 2.76
N LYS A 42 12.17 -4.03 2.38
CA LYS A 42 11.88 -4.37 0.98
C LYS A 42 10.91 -3.38 0.35
N GLY A 43 9.87 -2.98 1.08
CA GLY A 43 8.87 -2.03 0.61
C GLY A 43 9.47 -0.66 0.34
N TYR A 44 10.29 -0.12 1.25
CA TYR A 44 10.94 1.18 1.07
C TYR A 44 12.00 1.16 -0.04
N ARG A 45 12.84 0.11 -0.12
CA ARG A 45 13.79 -0.04 -1.23
C ARG A 45 13.08 -0.12 -2.59
N TRP A 46 11.97 -0.86 -2.68
CA TRP A 46 11.18 -0.91 -3.90
C TRP A 46 10.58 0.46 -4.28
N LEU A 47 10.22 1.28 -3.29
CA LEU A 47 9.78 2.66 -3.49
C LEU A 47 10.93 3.62 -3.87
N GLY A 48 12.19 3.16 -3.86
CA GLY A 48 13.37 4.00 -4.03
C GLY A 48 13.64 4.93 -2.85
N ILE A 49 13.20 4.54 -1.65
CA ILE A 49 13.43 5.24 -0.40
C ILE A 49 14.60 4.55 0.31
N GLU A 50 15.76 5.21 0.29
CA GLU A 50 16.94 4.82 1.05
C GLU A 50 17.04 5.67 2.33
N TRP A 51 17.41 5.03 3.42
CA TRP A 51 17.62 5.65 4.74
C TRP A 51 19.10 5.63 5.11
N ASP A 52 19.51 6.62 5.88
CA ASP A 52 20.91 6.82 6.27
C ASP A 52 21.26 6.03 7.53
N HIS A 53 20.27 5.86 8.43
CA HIS A 53 20.44 5.14 9.68
C HIS A 53 19.25 4.23 9.97
N GLU A 54 19.49 3.13 10.68
CA GLU A 54 18.47 2.18 11.09
C GLU A 54 18.59 1.84 12.57
N LYS A 55 17.47 1.75 13.28
CA LYS A 55 17.44 1.43 14.71
C LYS A 55 16.15 0.75 15.14
N ASN A 56 16.20 -0.05 16.20
CA ASN A 56 15.02 -0.54 16.90
C ASN A 56 14.95 0.11 18.29
N ASN A 57 13.76 0.49 18.74
CA ASN A 57 13.61 1.00 20.11
C ASN A 57 13.98 -0.07 21.15
N SER A 58 13.78 -1.35 20.83
CA SER A 58 14.16 -2.47 21.71
C SER A 58 15.66 -2.59 21.97
N ASP A 59 16.51 -1.92 21.18
CA ASP A 59 17.96 -1.86 21.40
C ASP A 59 18.31 -0.98 22.62
N ASP A 60 17.44 -0.02 22.98
CA ASP A 60 17.67 1.02 23.99
C ASP A 60 16.93 0.79 25.31
N MET A 61 16.43 -0.43 25.56
CA MET A 61 15.65 -0.76 26.76
C MET A 61 16.34 -0.41 28.08
N GLU A 62 17.64 -0.65 28.21
CA GLU A 62 18.42 -0.29 29.39
C GLU A 62 18.48 1.23 29.61
N LEU A 63 18.53 2.00 28.51
CA LEU A 63 18.52 3.45 28.57
C LEU A 63 17.14 3.97 28.98
N PHE A 64 16.07 3.36 28.47
CA PHE A 64 14.72 3.67 28.90
C PHE A 64 14.52 3.43 30.40
N TYR A 65 15.06 2.36 30.98
CA TYR A 65 15.01 2.11 32.43
C TYR A 65 15.77 3.16 33.23
N LYS A 66 16.95 3.58 32.78
CA LYS A 66 17.70 4.67 33.43
C LYS A 66 16.91 5.97 33.46
N TYR A 67 16.26 6.35 32.36
CA TYR A 67 15.41 7.53 32.32
C TYR A 67 14.15 7.39 33.17
N ALA A 68 13.57 6.19 33.26
CA ALA A 68 12.46 5.92 34.17
C ALA A 68 12.86 6.15 35.62
N GLU A 69 14.00 5.60 36.05
CA GLU A 69 14.56 5.82 37.38
C GLU A 69 14.87 7.29 37.66
N GLN A 70 15.40 8.03 36.67
CA GLN A 70 15.65 9.47 36.80
C GLN A 70 14.36 10.22 37.12
N LEU A 71 13.26 9.92 36.41
CA LEU A 71 11.96 10.53 36.69
C LEU A 71 11.42 10.15 38.07
N ILE A 72 11.58 8.89 38.50
CA ILE A 72 11.17 8.47 39.85
C ILE A 72 11.97 9.22 40.92
N LYS A 73 13.31 9.27 40.78
CA LYS A 73 14.21 9.98 41.70
C LYS A 73 13.91 11.49 41.78
N ALA A 74 13.44 12.08 40.69
CA ALA A 74 13.00 13.47 40.62
C ALA A 74 11.56 13.71 41.14
N ALA A 75 10.89 12.68 41.68
CA ALA A 75 9.47 12.71 42.06
C ALA A 75 8.57 13.19 40.91
N LYS A 76 8.85 12.71 39.68
CA LYS A 76 8.11 12.98 38.45
C LYS A 76 7.43 11.74 37.87
N ALA A 77 7.63 10.57 38.45
CA ALA A 77 6.94 9.35 38.08
C ALA A 77 6.65 8.49 39.32
N TYR A 78 5.58 7.70 39.25
CA TYR A 78 5.14 6.81 40.32
C TYR A 78 4.58 5.49 39.76
N VAL A 79 4.69 4.41 40.54
CA VAL A 79 4.12 3.11 40.20
C VAL A 79 2.66 3.07 40.64
N CYS A 80 1.78 2.65 39.74
CA CYS A 80 0.35 2.57 40.00
C CYS A 80 -0.13 1.13 39.82
N THR A 81 -0.73 0.57 40.87
CA THR A 81 -1.35 -0.77 40.88
C THR A 81 -2.89 -0.69 40.80
N CYS A 82 -3.45 0.50 40.55
CA CYS A 82 -4.88 0.63 40.34
C CYS A 82 -5.31 -0.17 39.10
N PRO A 83 -6.49 -0.83 39.12
CA PRO A 83 -7.04 -1.47 37.93
C PRO A 83 -7.21 -0.47 36.76
N PRO A 84 -7.05 -0.90 35.49
CA PRO A 84 -7.16 -0.02 34.33
C PRO A 84 -8.46 0.80 34.26
N GLU A 85 -9.60 0.22 34.65
CA GLU A 85 -10.89 0.94 34.67
C GLU A 85 -10.92 2.06 35.72
N LYS A 86 -10.28 1.87 36.89
CA LYS A 86 -10.14 2.92 37.90
C LYS A 86 -9.27 4.05 37.37
N ILE A 87 -8.13 3.73 36.74
CA ILE A 87 -7.24 4.72 36.12
C ILE A 87 -7.99 5.54 35.08
N ARG A 88 -8.72 4.88 34.17
CA ARG A 88 -9.52 5.54 33.13
C ARG A 88 -10.57 6.48 33.72
N LYS A 89 -11.32 6.02 34.73
CA LYS A 89 -12.33 6.83 35.42
C LYS A 89 -11.70 8.07 36.07
N LEU A 90 -10.64 7.90 36.84
CA LEU A 90 -9.96 8.99 37.54
C LEU A 90 -9.36 10.01 36.55
N ARG A 91 -8.76 9.57 35.45
CA ARG A 91 -8.27 10.47 34.37
C ARG A 91 -9.39 11.26 33.72
N ALA A 92 -10.57 10.66 33.51
CA ALA A 92 -11.73 11.35 32.96
C ALA A 92 -12.25 12.44 33.91
N LEU A 93 -12.28 12.16 35.22
CA LEU A 93 -12.67 13.11 36.26
C LEU A 93 -11.58 14.13 36.61
N GLY A 94 -10.34 13.89 36.17
CA GLY A 94 -9.18 14.70 36.56
C GLY A 94 -8.87 14.57 38.06
N GLU A 95 -9.01 13.36 38.61
CA GLU A 95 -8.78 13.03 40.01
C GLU A 95 -7.53 12.17 40.18
N GLU A 96 -6.79 12.40 41.25
CA GLU A 96 -5.56 11.67 41.57
C GLU A 96 -5.90 10.30 42.18
N CYS A 97 -5.08 9.28 41.91
CA CYS A 97 -5.16 8.02 42.65
C CYS A 97 -4.25 8.06 43.89
N GLU A 98 -4.54 7.21 44.88
CA GLU A 98 -3.80 7.11 46.13
C GLU A 98 -2.28 6.90 45.95
N HIS A 99 -1.88 6.18 44.91
CA HIS A 99 -0.48 5.89 44.60
C HIS A 99 0.32 7.14 44.18
N ARG A 100 -0.33 8.20 43.71
CA ARG A 100 0.35 9.43 43.28
C ARG A 100 1.09 10.13 44.42
N ALA A 101 0.63 9.92 45.67
CA ALA A 101 1.24 10.49 46.88
C ALA A 101 2.39 9.64 47.45
N GLN A 102 2.76 8.52 46.82
CA GLN A 102 3.87 7.68 47.27
C GLN A 102 5.20 8.42 47.19
N GLY A 103 6.09 8.18 48.16
CA GLY A 103 7.44 8.74 48.18
C GLY A 103 8.37 8.12 47.14
N VAL A 104 9.54 8.72 46.96
CA VAL A 104 10.55 8.27 45.98
C VAL A 104 11.01 6.84 46.29
N ASP A 105 11.32 6.52 47.54
CA ASP A 105 11.85 5.20 47.95
C ASP A 105 10.85 4.06 47.68
N GLU A 106 9.57 4.28 48.00
CA GLU A 106 8.50 3.32 47.72
C GLU A 106 8.35 3.09 46.21
N ASN A 107 8.38 4.15 45.41
CA ASN A 107 8.27 4.03 43.96
C ASN A 107 9.47 3.32 43.33
N LEU A 108 10.69 3.56 43.84
CA LEU A 108 11.88 2.83 43.41
C LEU A 108 11.80 1.34 43.78
N HIS A 109 11.32 1.04 44.99
CA HIS A 109 11.08 -0.34 45.41
C HIS A 109 10.09 -1.03 44.47
N LEU A 110 8.89 -0.45 44.27
CA LEU A 110 7.87 -1.00 43.39
C LEU A 110 8.33 -1.13 41.93
N TRP A 111 9.14 -0.17 41.44
CA TRP A 111 9.73 -0.25 40.11
C TRP A 111 10.68 -1.45 39.98
N ASN A 112 11.54 -1.67 40.97
CA ASN A 112 12.41 -2.85 40.99
C ASN A 112 11.62 -4.15 41.08
N GLU A 113 10.52 -4.19 41.84
CA GLU A 113 9.60 -5.33 41.89
C GLU A 113 8.92 -5.60 40.53
N MET A 114 8.57 -4.55 39.77
CA MET A 114 8.09 -4.68 38.39
C MET A 114 9.16 -5.31 37.47
N LEU A 115 10.43 -4.90 37.60
CA LEU A 115 11.53 -5.48 36.83
C LEU A 115 11.82 -6.93 37.24
N ALA A 116 11.76 -7.23 38.55
CA ALA A 116 12.13 -8.51 39.13
C ALA A 116 11.10 -9.63 38.96
N GLY A 117 9.86 -9.32 38.61
CA GLY A 117 8.84 -10.36 38.36
C GLY A 117 7.68 -10.42 39.36
N ALA A 118 7.64 -9.54 40.36
CA ALA A 118 6.66 -9.64 41.46
C ALA A 118 5.21 -9.31 41.02
N PHE A 119 5.06 -8.49 39.99
CA PHE A 119 3.75 -8.14 39.40
C PHE A 119 3.56 -8.87 38.07
N ARG A 120 2.34 -9.35 37.81
CA ARG A 120 1.92 -9.90 36.50
C ARG A 120 1.47 -8.80 35.54
N GLU A 121 1.27 -9.17 34.27
CA GLU A 121 0.74 -8.25 33.27
C GLU A 121 -0.58 -7.60 33.72
N GLY A 122 -0.62 -6.27 33.71
CA GLY A 122 -1.78 -5.47 34.12
C GLY A 122 -1.88 -5.16 35.61
N GLU A 123 -1.03 -5.76 36.47
CA GLU A 123 -1.05 -5.52 37.92
C GLU A 123 -0.32 -4.23 38.33
N ALA A 124 0.63 -3.76 37.52
CA ALA A 124 1.35 -2.50 37.78
C ALA A 124 1.78 -1.79 36.48
N ILE A 125 1.80 -0.45 36.53
CA ILE A 125 2.34 0.42 35.48
C ILE A 125 3.16 1.56 36.11
N LEU A 126 4.17 2.05 35.41
CA LEU A 126 4.81 3.33 35.77
C LEU A 126 4.04 4.47 35.09
N ARG A 127 3.72 5.52 35.83
CA ARG A 127 3.01 6.70 35.33
C ARG A 127 3.82 7.95 35.56
N LEU A 128 3.72 8.90 34.63
CA LEU A 128 4.22 10.24 34.83
C LEU A 128 3.33 10.96 35.85
N ILE A 129 3.92 11.81 36.68
CA ILE A 129 3.19 12.82 37.46
C ILE A 129 3.02 14.01 36.53
N GLY A 130 1.86 14.08 35.90
CA GLY A 130 1.45 15.20 35.07
C GLY A 130 0.46 16.10 35.81
N ASP A 131 -0.34 16.84 35.04
CA ASP A 131 -1.41 17.68 35.56
C ASP A 131 -2.77 17.01 35.31
N MET A 132 -3.39 16.54 36.38
CA MET A 132 -4.70 15.89 36.33
C MET A 132 -5.84 16.82 35.91
N LYS A 133 -5.67 18.14 36.03
CA LYS A 133 -6.64 19.15 35.59
C LYS A 133 -6.34 19.70 34.19
N HIS A 134 -5.28 19.24 33.54
CA HIS A 134 -4.87 19.73 32.23
C HIS A 134 -5.99 19.56 31.18
N GLN A 135 -6.14 20.56 30.30
CA GLN A 135 -7.13 20.52 29.21
C GLN A 135 -6.76 19.46 28.17
N ASN A 136 -5.49 19.39 27.81
CA ASN A 136 -4.96 18.26 27.03
C ASN A 136 -4.87 17.01 27.93
N THR A 137 -5.79 16.08 27.72
CA THR A 137 -5.97 14.87 28.54
C THR A 137 -4.80 13.89 28.47
N THR A 138 -3.89 14.04 27.49
CA THR A 138 -2.68 13.23 27.40
C THR A 138 -1.72 13.49 28.55
N LEU A 139 -1.71 14.71 29.12
CA LEU A 139 -0.88 15.10 30.26
C LEU A 139 -1.43 14.68 31.63
N ARG A 140 -2.63 14.09 31.68
CA ARG A 140 -3.24 13.59 32.92
C ARG A 140 -2.63 12.25 33.32
N ASP A 141 -1.51 12.32 34.03
CA ASP A 141 -0.71 11.19 34.51
C ASP A 141 -0.63 10.01 33.51
N PRO A 142 -0.06 10.23 32.31
CA PRO A 142 0.05 9.18 31.29
C PRO A 142 0.92 8.01 31.78
N ALA A 143 0.61 6.82 31.27
CA ALA A 143 1.44 5.64 31.51
C ALA A 143 2.74 5.73 30.69
N LEU A 144 3.86 5.48 31.35
CA LEU A 144 5.21 5.45 30.77
C LEU A 144 5.66 4.03 30.48
N PHE A 145 5.38 3.08 31.37
CA PHE A 145 5.72 1.66 31.20
C PHE A 145 4.59 0.74 31.60
N ARG A 146 4.60 -0.46 31.03
CA ARG A 146 3.69 -1.57 31.39
C ARG A 146 4.42 -2.90 31.36
N ILE A 147 3.92 -3.86 32.12
CA ILE A 147 4.39 -5.24 32.07
C ILE A 147 3.78 -5.94 30.86
N ILE A 148 4.58 -6.69 30.11
CA ILE A 148 4.13 -7.60 29.05
C ILE A 148 4.88 -8.92 29.21
N GLU A 149 4.14 -10.01 29.41
CA GLU A 149 4.71 -11.35 29.57
C GLU A 149 4.70 -12.09 28.23
N HIS A 150 5.46 -11.57 27.28
CA HIS A 150 5.58 -12.13 25.94
C HIS A 150 7.01 -11.97 25.41
N PRO A 151 7.63 -13.01 24.82
CA PRO A 151 8.96 -12.91 24.24
C PRO A 151 9.00 -11.87 23.11
N HIS A 152 10.01 -11.01 23.12
CA HIS A 152 10.28 -10.10 22.00
C HIS A 152 11.04 -10.85 20.88
N PRO A 153 10.73 -10.63 19.60
CA PRO A 153 11.39 -11.34 18.50
C PRO A 153 12.92 -11.13 18.44
N LEU A 154 13.42 -9.98 18.89
CA LEU A 154 14.86 -9.66 18.86
C LEU A 154 15.57 -9.87 20.20
N THR A 155 14.87 -9.67 21.31
CA THR A 155 15.48 -9.62 22.66
C THR A 155 15.01 -10.76 23.57
N GLY A 156 14.15 -11.64 23.06
CA GLY A 156 13.63 -12.80 23.79
C GLY A 156 12.90 -12.38 25.07
N ASN A 157 13.23 -13.05 26.17
CA ASN A 157 12.66 -12.78 27.50
C ASN A 157 13.52 -11.83 28.34
N ARG A 158 14.48 -11.10 27.75
CA ARG A 158 15.39 -10.22 28.50
C ARG A 158 14.65 -9.09 29.21
N TYR A 159 13.56 -8.60 28.62
CA TYR A 159 12.78 -7.50 29.14
C TYR A 159 11.32 -7.88 29.31
N ARG A 160 10.73 -7.47 30.44
CA ARG A 160 9.30 -7.68 30.75
C ARG A 160 8.52 -6.38 30.96
N VAL A 161 9.22 -5.29 31.30
CA VAL A 161 8.62 -3.97 31.52
C VAL A 161 8.94 -3.11 30.31
N TRP A 162 7.93 -2.74 29.53
CA TRP A 162 8.10 -2.11 28.21
C TRP A 162 7.60 -0.66 28.21
N PRO A 163 8.34 0.28 27.61
CA PRO A 163 7.91 1.67 27.53
C PRO A 163 6.74 1.83 26.57
N LEU A 164 5.87 2.78 26.87
CA LEU A 164 4.80 3.22 25.98
C LEU A 164 5.33 4.26 24.98
N TYR A 165 4.57 4.41 23.89
CA TYR A 165 4.88 5.25 22.73
C TYR A 165 5.43 6.64 23.09
N ASP A 166 4.73 7.42 23.92
CA ASP A 166 5.13 8.80 24.22
C ASP A 166 6.47 8.88 24.95
N PHE A 167 6.77 7.93 25.84
CA PHE A 167 8.05 7.89 26.55
C PHE A 167 9.20 7.48 25.62
N ALA A 168 9.02 6.38 24.88
CA ALA A 168 10.04 5.86 23.99
C ALA A 168 10.39 6.88 22.88
N VAL A 169 9.38 7.42 22.19
CA VAL A 169 9.60 8.39 21.09
C VAL A 169 10.24 9.68 21.60
N SER A 170 9.87 10.16 22.79
CA SER A 170 10.49 11.35 23.37
C SER A 170 12.01 11.23 23.47
N ILE A 171 12.49 10.07 23.92
CA ILE A 171 13.90 9.78 24.12
C ILE A 171 14.57 9.49 22.77
N GLU A 172 13.96 8.64 21.95
CA GLU A 172 14.53 8.21 20.68
C GLU A 172 14.68 9.34 19.68
N ASP A 173 13.72 10.27 19.60
CA ASP A 173 13.86 11.44 18.73
C ASP A 173 15.04 12.33 19.17
N HIS A 174 15.26 12.45 20.47
CA HIS A 174 16.41 13.19 20.99
C HIS A 174 17.74 12.49 20.67
N LEU A 175 17.82 11.18 20.91
CA LEU A 175 19.04 10.39 20.68
C LEU A 175 19.41 10.28 19.20
N CYS A 176 18.42 10.11 18.32
CA CYS A 176 18.61 10.11 16.87
C CYS A 176 18.84 11.52 16.30
N GLY A 177 18.81 12.57 17.13
CA GLY A 177 19.00 13.95 16.69
C GLY A 177 17.91 14.46 15.75
N VAL A 178 16.69 13.90 15.83
CA VAL A 178 15.57 14.22 14.95
C VAL A 178 15.26 15.71 15.02
N THR A 179 15.19 16.34 13.85
CA THR A 179 14.98 17.79 13.71
C THR A 179 13.54 18.12 13.40
N HIS A 180 12.89 17.28 12.60
CA HIS A 180 11.51 17.42 12.15
C HIS A 180 10.78 16.09 12.28
N VAL A 181 9.61 16.11 12.88
CA VAL A 181 8.72 14.95 12.97
C VAL A 181 7.52 15.19 12.06
N LEU A 182 7.48 14.43 10.97
CA LEU A 182 6.43 14.48 9.96
C LEU A 182 5.44 13.34 10.21
N ARG A 183 4.25 13.66 10.72
CA ARG A 183 3.31 12.62 11.20
C ARG A 183 1.85 12.97 10.96
N THR A 184 0.97 12.02 11.26
CA THR A 184 -0.47 12.24 11.10
C THR A 184 -1.05 13.10 12.22
N SER A 185 -2.02 13.97 11.89
CA SER A 185 -2.68 14.91 12.83
C SER A 185 -3.37 14.25 14.03
N GLU A 186 -3.63 12.94 13.99
CA GLU A 186 -4.17 12.16 15.12
C GLU A 186 -3.26 12.16 16.35
N PHE A 187 -1.98 12.49 16.17
CA PHE A 187 -1.01 12.54 17.26
C PHE A 187 -0.87 13.94 17.86
N ALA A 188 -1.49 15.00 17.30
CA ALA A 188 -1.21 16.40 17.62
C ALA A 188 -1.06 16.72 19.12
N LEU A 189 -2.04 16.29 19.91
CA LEU A 189 -2.05 16.51 21.36
C LEU A 189 -0.86 15.88 22.10
N ARG A 190 -0.17 14.90 21.51
CA ARG A 190 0.98 14.23 22.11
C ARG A 190 2.27 15.03 21.97
N ASP A 191 2.33 16.09 21.14
CA ASP A 191 3.55 16.91 21.03
C ASP A 191 3.88 17.61 22.32
N GLU A 192 2.85 18.16 22.97
CA GLU A 192 2.99 18.79 24.27
C GLU A 192 3.49 17.80 25.32
N LEU A 193 2.91 16.59 25.36
CA LEU A 193 3.36 15.53 26.27
C LEU A 193 4.81 15.11 25.98
N GLN A 194 5.16 14.90 24.71
CA GLN A 194 6.49 14.46 24.34
C GLN A 194 7.57 15.50 24.64
N ASN A 195 7.26 16.79 24.37
CA ASN A 195 8.10 17.93 24.74
C ASN A 195 8.26 18.02 26.27
N TYR A 196 7.18 17.78 27.01
CA TYR A 196 7.19 17.80 28.47
C TYR A 196 8.05 16.68 29.06
N ILE A 197 7.95 15.45 28.52
CA ILE A 197 8.83 14.34 28.93
C ILE A 197 10.30 14.70 28.69
N ARG A 198 10.62 15.26 27.51
CA ARG A 198 11.99 15.70 27.18
C ARG A 198 12.50 16.76 28.16
N SER A 199 11.70 17.76 28.50
CA SER A 199 12.12 18.81 29.43
C SER A 199 12.40 18.27 30.84
N LEU A 200 11.61 17.30 31.31
CA LEU A 200 11.85 16.64 32.61
C LEU A 200 13.13 15.80 32.62
N LEU A 201 13.54 15.28 31.47
CA LEU A 201 14.77 14.50 31.31
C LEU A 201 16.01 15.37 31.04
N GLY A 202 15.87 16.70 30.98
CA GLY A 202 16.96 17.62 30.65
C GLY A 202 17.39 17.56 29.19
N MET A 203 16.46 17.21 28.29
CA MET A 203 16.70 17.16 26.85
C MET A 203 16.32 18.51 26.22
N ASP A 204 17.32 19.35 25.95
CA ASP A 204 17.13 20.77 25.58
C ASP A 204 16.62 21.01 24.14
N ARG A 205 16.41 19.94 23.37
CA ARG A 205 16.01 20.02 21.97
C ARG A 205 14.70 19.29 21.72
N ASN A 206 13.71 20.07 21.28
CA ASN A 206 12.46 19.54 20.73
C ASN A 206 12.49 19.60 19.19
N PRO A 207 11.99 18.57 18.48
CA PRO A 207 11.84 18.64 17.04
C PRO A 207 10.72 19.61 16.65
N ILE A 208 10.75 20.07 15.40
CA ILE A 208 9.62 20.77 14.78
C ILE A 208 8.60 19.72 14.32
N TYR A 209 7.35 19.90 14.71
CA TYR A 209 6.26 19.01 14.33
C TYR A 209 5.53 19.53 13.09
N ILE A 210 5.40 18.66 12.09
CA ILE A 210 4.62 18.94 10.89
C ILE A 210 3.58 17.83 10.75
N GLU A 211 2.32 18.24 10.85
CA GLU A 211 1.21 17.32 10.81
C GLU A 211 0.54 17.30 9.44
N TYR A 212 0.04 16.12 9.06
CA TYR A 212 -0.77 15.94 7.87
C TYR A 212 -1.91 14.96 8.12
N SER A 213 -2.97 15.06 7.35
CA SER A 213 -4.10 14.14 7.43
C SER A 213 -3.85 12.90 6.60
N ARG A 214 -4.38 11.77 7.10
CA ARG A 214 -4.43 10.53 6.33
C ARG A 214 -5.42 10.69 5.17
N PHE A 215 -5.21 9.88 4.14
CA PHE A 215 -6.16 9.72 3.05
C PHE A 215 -6.61 8.27 2.93
N GLU A 216 -7.76 8.09 2.29
CA GLU A 216 -8.32 6.79 1.92
C GLU A 216 -8.54 6.75 0.40
N PHE A 217 -8.58 5.55 -0.17
CA PHE A 217 -9.05 5.36 -1.54
C PHE A 217 -10.49 4.83 -1.51
N LYS A 218 -11.34 5.36 -2.39
CA LYS A 218 -12.73 4.91 -2.52
C LYS A 218 -12.80 3.40 -2.68
N GLY A 219 -13.62 2.76 -1.85
CA GLY A 219 -13.83 1.30 -1.86
C GLY A 219 -12.61 0.46 -1.46
N THR A 220 -11.52 1.06 -0.96
CA THR A 220 -10.30 0.34 -0.56
C THR A 220 -9.83 0.80 0.82
N PRO A 221 -10.30 0.15 1.90
CA PRO A 221 -9.93 0.56 3.25
C PRO A 221 -8.47 0.20 3.55
N VAL A 222 -7.77 1.10 4.22
CA VAL A 222 -6.40 0.86 4.72
C VAL A 222 -6.36 0.14 6.07
N SER A 223 -7.51 -0.07 6.72
CA SER A 223 -7.56 -0.67 8.06
C SER A 223 -7.21 -2.16 8.01
N LYS A 224 -6.21 -2.59 8.81
CA LYS A 224 -5.79 -3.99 8.95
C LYS A 224 -6.95 -4.94 9.26
N ARG A 225 -7.93 -4.50 10.07
CA ARG A 225 -9.13 -5.27 10.41
C ARG A 225 -9.99 -5.60 9.18
N LYS A 226 -10.30 -4.60 8.34
CA LYS A 226 -11.09 -4.83 7.12
C LYS A 226 -10.36 -5.72 6.11
N LEU A 227 -9.05 -5.51 5.91
CA LEU A 227 -8.27 -6.36 5.02
C LEU A 227 -8.18 -7.82 5.52
N ARG A 228 -8.03 -8.03 6.83
CA ARG A 228 -8.09 -9.38 7.42
C ARG A 228 -9.42 -10.08 7.18
N ALA A 229 -10.54 -9.36 7.28
CA ALA A 229 -11.85 -9.94 7.00
C ALA A 229 -11.97 -10.49 5.55
N ILE A 230 -11.29 -9.88 4.58
CA ILE A 230 -11.23 -10.39 3.19
C ILE A 230 -10.43 -11.70 3.12
N LEU A 231 -9.31 -11.79 3.84
CA LEU A 231 -8.49 -13.00 3.91
C LEU A 231 -9.23 -14.14 4.63
N GLU A 232 -9.86 -13.83 5.77
CA GLU A 232 -10.65 -14.79 6.56
C GLU A 232 -11.87 -15.31 5.80
N ALA A 233 -12.47 -14.49 4.94
CA ALA A 233 -13.53 -14.90 4.02
C ALA A 233 -13.03 -15.74 2.82
N GLY A 234 -11.72 -16.01 2.72
CA GLY A 234 -11.13 -16.76 1.60
C GLY A 234 -11.17 -16.03 0.26
N MET A 235 -11.48 -14.73 0.26
CA MET A 235 -11.67 -13.95 -0.97
C MET A 235 -10.34 -13.45 -1.56
N ALA A 236 -9.27 -13.45 -0.78
CA ALA A 236 -7.90 -13.14 -1.19
C ALA A 236 -6.93 -14.17 -0.60
N ALA A 237 -5.89 -14.52 -1.36
CA ALA A 237 -4.94 -15.57 -0.97
C ALA A 237 -3.84 -15.07 -0.01
N GLY A 238 -3.55 -13.76 -0.02
CA GLY A 238 -2.41 -13.20 0.71
C GLY A 238 -2.43 -11.67 0.77
N TRP A 239 -1.45 -11.10 1.49
CA TRP A 239 -1.29 -9.66 1.63
C TRP A 239 -0.79 -8.97 0.36
N ASP A 240 -0.26 -9.75 -0.58
CA ASP A 240 0.19 -9.35 -1.91
C ASP A 240 -0.96 -9.31 -2.93
N ASP A 241 -2.21 -9.54 -2.52
CA ASP A 241 -3.36 -9.49 -3.42
C ASP A 241 -3.43 -8.13 -4.14
N PRO A 242 -3.59 -8.11 -5.48
CA PRO A 242 -3.53 -6.87 -6.27
C PRO A 242 -4.69 -5.89 -6.01
N ARG A 243 -5.71 -6.28 -5.23
CA ARG A 243 -6.77 -5.38 -4.75
C ARG A 243 -6.39 -4.67 -3.45
N PHE A 244 -5.39 -5.18 -2.72
CA PHE A 244 -5.02 -4.66 -1.41
C PHE A 244 -4.17 -3.39 -1.56
N PRO A 245 -4.32 -2.41 -0.64
CA PRO A 245 -3.53 -1.18 -0.63
C PRO A 245 -2.14 -1.38 0.01
N THR A 246 -1.65 -2.62 0.11
CA THR A 246 -0.31 -2.96 0.57
C THR A 246 0.71 -2.63 -0.51
N ILE A 247 1.98 -2.45 -0.13
CA ILE A 247 3.04 -2.22 -1.11
C ILE A 247 3.17 -3.41 -2.07
N GLU A 248 3.13 -4.62 -1.52
CA GLU A 248 3.19 -5.86 -2.31
C GLU A 248 2.00 -5.99 -3.26
N GLY A 249 0.77 -5.71 -2.80
CA GLY A 249 -0.43 -5.74 -3.64
C GLY A 249 -0.39 -4.70 -4.76
N ILE A 250 -0.03 -3.47 -4.44
CA ILE A 250 0.10 -2.38 -5.42
C ILE A 250 1.22 -2.68 -6.44
N LYS A 251 2.34 -3.24 -5.99
CA LYS A 251 3.44 -3.71 -6.85
C LYS A 251 2.95 -4.83 -7.78
N ARG A 252 2.34 -5.89 -7.23
CA ARG A 252 1.82 -7.04 -7.98
C ARG A 252 0.74 -6.64 -8.98
N ARG A 253 -0.07 -5.61 -8.66
CA ARG A 253 -1.04 -5.00 -9.57
C ARG A 253 -0.39 -4.37 -10.81
N GLY A 254 0.87 -3.95 -10.73
CA GLY A 254 1.58 -3.24 -11.82
C GLY A 254 1.55 -1.72 -11.68
N ILE A 255 1.42 -1.20 -10.46
CA ILE A 255 1.62 0.23 -10.20
C ILE A 255 3.09 0.48 -9.88
N LEU A 256 3.67 1.45 -10.56
CA LEU A 256 5.09 1.80 -10.46
C LEU A 256 5.39 2.66 -9.22
N PRO A 257 6.57 2.49 -8.60
CA PRO A 257 6.97 3.31 -7.45
C PRO A 257 7.02 4.80 -7.78
N GLU A 258 7.41 5.17 -9.00
CA GLU A 258 7.43 6.56 -9.48
C GLU A 258 6.01 7.18 -9.52
N ALA A 259 5.00 6.37 -9.84
CA ALA A 259 3.61 6.82 -9.82
C ALA A 259 3.13 7.10 -8.39
N ILE A 260 3.51 6.26 -7.43
CA ILE A 260 3.20 6.45 -6.01
C ILE A 260 3.91 7.71 -5.47
N ARG A 261 5.17 7.92 -5.85
CA ARG A 261 5.95 9.11 -5.50
C ARG A 261 5.28 10.37 -6.03
N GLU A 262 4.95 10.40 -7.31
CA GLU A 262 4.30 11.56 -7.93
C GLU A 262 2.91 11.83 -7.35
N PHE A 263 2.11 10.78 -7.12
CA PHE A 263 0.82 10.92 -6.45
C PHE A 263 0.98 11.55 -5.06
N THR A 264 1.99 11.13 -4.29
CA THR A 264 2.28 11.69 -2.97
C THR A 264 2.59 13.19 -3.03
N ILE A 265 3.41 13.60 -4.01
CA ILE A 265 3.83 15.00 -4.19
C ILE A 265 2.66 15.86 -4.70
N THR A 266 1.94 15.40 -5.71
CA THR A 266 0.98 16.22 -6.46
C THR A 266 -0.43 16.19 -5.88
N GLN A 267 -0.83 15.11 -5.22
CA GLN A 267 -2.21 14.93 -4.74
C GLN A 267 -2.34 15.06 -3.23
N THR A 268 -1.43 14.49 -2.45
CA THR A 268 -1.58 14.39 -0.99
C THR A 268 -0.84 15.50 -0.23
N GLY A 269 0.48 15.64 -0.42
CA GLY A 269 1.31 16.64 0.25
C GLY A 269 1.12 16.76 1.77
N PHE A 270 1.49 17.91 2.34
CA PHE A 270 1.21 18.28 3.73
C PHE A 270 -0.15 18.99 3.82
N SER A 271 -1.23 18.22 3.70
CA SER A 271 -2.59 18.74 3.86
C SER A 271 -3.22 18.28 5.15
N TYR A 272 -3.86 19.19 5.88
CA TYR A 272 -4.70 18.87 7.05
C TYR A 272 -6.08 18.33 6.68
N ALA A 273 -6.47 18.37 5.40
CA ALA A 273 -7.77 17.87 4.96
C ALA A 273 -7.78 16.34 4.92
N LYS A 274 -8.75 15.70 5.60
CA LYS A 274 -9.03 14.29 5.37
C LYS A 274 -9.64 14.13 3.99
N ARG A 275 -8.97 13.37 3.11
CA ARG A 275 -9.38 13.20 1.72
C ARG A 275 -9.65 11.75 1.40
N GLU A 276 -10.63 11.55 0.52
CA GLU A 276 -10.90 10.27 -0.11
C GLU A 276 -10.64 10.41 -1.61
N TYR A 277 -9.64 9.70 -2.13
CA TYR A 277 -9.26 9.78 -3.53
C TYR A 277 -9.88 8.66 -4.34
N ASP A 278 -10.14 8.95 -5.62
CA ASP A 278 -10.45 7.93 -6.60
C ASP A 278 -9.16 7.32 -7.17
N TRP A 279 -9.14 6.01 -7.37
CA TRP A 279 -7.99 5.30 -7.92
C TRP A 279 -7.62 5.78 -9.33
N SER A 280 -8.57 6.33 -10.09
CA SER A 280 -8.33 6.89 -11.43
C SER A 280 -7.23 7.95 -11.45
N LEU A 281 -7.03 8.70 -10.37
CA LEU A 281 -5.95 9.69 -10.27
C LEU A 281 -4.57 9.01 -10.29
N LEU A 282 -4.38 7.98 -9.46
CA LEU A 282 -3.12 7.22 -9.44
C LEU A 282 -2.94 6.43 -10.75
N PHE A 283 -4.02 5.91 -11.32
CA PHE A 283 -3.98 5.21 -12.61
C PHE A 283 -3.61 6.14 -13.77
N ALA A 284 -4.09 7.38 -13.79
CA ALA A 284 -3.71 8.35 -14.80
C ALA A 284 -2.20 8.66 -14.75
N ILE A 285 -1.65 8.84 -13.55
CA ILE A 285 -0.20 9.02 -13.35
C ILE A 285 0.56 7.78 -13.83
N ASN A 286 0.17 6.59 -13.38
CA ASN A 286 0.82 5.34 -13.74
C ASN A 286 0.79 5.09 -15.26
N ARG A 287 -0.36 5.35 -15.90
CA ARG A 287 -0.53 5.28 -17.36
C ARG A 287 0.46 6.19 -18.08
N ARG A 288 0.57 7.45 -17.67
CA ARG A 288 1.48 8.42 -18.30
C ARG A 288 2.94 7.98 -18.22
N ILE A 289 3.32 7.28 -17.14
CA ILE A 289 4.69 6.77 -16.93
C ILE A 289 4.94 5.50 -17.76
N LEU A 290 3.93 4.62 -17.88
CA LEU A 290 4.01 3.33 -18.59
C LEU A 290 3.86 3.45 -20.11
N ASP A 291 3.00 4.33 -20.61
CA ASP A 291 2.68 4.42 -22.04
C ASP A 291 3.91 4.48 -22.96
N PRO A 292 4.92 5.35 -22.72
CA PRO A 292 6.08 5.44 -23.62
C PRO A 292 7.02 4.23 -23.59
N ARG A 293 6.85 3.28 -22.67
CA ARG A 293 7.73 2.10 -22.50
C ARG A 293 7.02 0.75 -22.71
N ALA A 294 5.69 0.73 -22.66
CA ALA A 294 4.93 -0.51 -22.72
C ALA A 294 4.79 -1.02 -24.16
N ARG A 295 5.21 -2.27 -24.39
CA ARG A 295 4.90 -3.00 -25.63
C ARG A 295 3.39 -3.24 -25.70
N ARG A 296 2.81 -3.10 -26.90
CA ARG A 296 1.38 -3.27 -27.18
C ARG A 296 1.11 -4.59 -27.89
N PHE A 297 0.13 -5.32 -27.39
CA PHE A 297 -0.24 -6.63 -27.90
C PHE A 297 -1.75 -6.70 -28.16
N PHE A 298 -2.15 -7.60 -29.05
CA PHE A 298 -3.56 -7.94 -29.22
C PHE A 298 -3.98 -9.02 -28.23
N PHE A 299 -4.98 -8.67 -27.42
CA PHE A 299 -5.74 -9.59 -26.59
C PHE A 299 -7.23 -9.36 -26.86
N VAL A 300 -7.93 -10.47 -27.06
CA VAL A 300 -9.35 -10.52 -27.39
C VAL A 300 -10.10 -11.16 -26.21
N PRO A 301 -10.74 -10.35 -25.35
CA PRO A 301 -11.54 -10.87 -24.24
C PRO A 301 -12.87 -11.41 -24.74
N ASN A 302 -13.36 -12.50 -24.11
CA ASN A 302 -14.62 -13.16 -24.45
C ASN A 302 -14.76 -13.37 -25.97
N PRO A 303 -13.89 -14.21 -26.56
CA PRO A 303 -13.62 -14.21 -27.99
C PRO A 303 -14.81 -14.72 -28.79
N VAL A 304 -15.19 -13.95 -29.82
CA VAL A 304 -16.19 -14.33 -30.82
C VAL A 304 -15.50 -14.55 -32.16
N LYS A 305 -15.82 -15.65 -32.84
CA LYS A 305 -15.29 -15.93 -34.18
C LYS A 305 -15.88 -14.95 -35.21
N LEU A 306 -15.01 -14.39 -36.03
CA LEU A 306 -15.30 -13.60 -37.22
C LEU A 306 -14.77 -14.35 -38.43
N ILE A 307 -15.67 -14.73 -39.33
CA ILE A 307 -15.36 -15.46 -40.56
C ILE A 307 -15.49 -14.49 -41.74
N VAL A 308 -14.39 -14.23 -42.42
CA VAL A 308 -14.27 -13.28 -43.53
C VAL A 308 -14.11 -14.04 -44.84
N ARG A 309 -15.16 -14.04 -45.66
CA ARG A 309 -15.13 -14.61 -47.01
C ARG A 309 -14.23 -13.77 -47.92
N ASN A 310 -13.58 -14.44 -48.87
CA ASN A 310 -12.69 -13.84 -49.86
C ASN A 310 -11.49 -13.09 -49.25
N ALA A 311 -11.12 -13.38 -47.99
CA ALA A 311 -9.97 -12.76 -47.35
C ALA A 311 -8.66 -13.40 -47.85
N PRO A 312 -7.68 -12.59 -48.33
CA PRO A 312 -6.35 -13.11 -48.65
C PRO A 312 -5.60 -13.52 -47.38
N LYS A 313 -4.71 -14.50 -47.49
CA LYS A 313 -3.71 -14.77 -46.45
C LYS A 313 -2.68 -13.65 -46.46
N LEU A 314 -2.52 -12.95 -45.34
CA LEU A 314 -1.60 -11.82 -45.21
C LEU A 314 -0.72 -11.99 -43.97
N THR A 315 0.51 -11.49 -44.08
CA THR A 315 1.41 -11.30 -42.94
C THR A 315 1.65 -9.81 -42.77
N ILE A 316 1.43 -9.31 -41.56
CA ILE A 316 1.66 -7.90 -41.21
C ILE A 316 2.80 -7.76 -40.23
N GLU A 317 3.53 -6.65 -40.31
CA GLU A 317 4.44 -6.19 -39.27
C GLU A 317 3.72 -5.13 -38.45
N ALA A 318 3.24 -5.52 -37.27
CA ALA A 318 2.57 -4.63 -36.33
C ALA A 318 3.61 -4.04 -35.36
N PRO A 319 3.71 -2.71 -35.22
CA PRO A 319 4.63 -2.12 -34.25
C PRO A 319 4.20 -2.46 -32.82
N TYR A 320 5.16 -2.71 -31.93
CA TYR A 320 4.86 -2.83 -30.50
C TYR A 320 4.40 -1.49 -29.90
N HIS A 321 4.71 -0.36 -30.51
CA HIS A 321 4.20 0.93 -30.08
C HIS A 321 4.06 1.88 -31.26
N PRO A 322 2.97 2.68 -31.37
CA PRO A 322 2.74 3.54 -32.53
C PRO A 322 3.83 4.60 -32.72
N GLU A 323 4.41 5.09 -31.63
CA GLU A 323 5.39 6.19 -31.66
C GLU A 323 6.83 5.77 -31.32
N LYS A 324 7.03 4.57 -30.75
CA LYS A 324 8.32 4.13 -30.18
C LYS A 324 8.90 3.00 -31.03
N LYS A 325 9.57 3.38 -32.12
CA LYS A 325 10.13 2.45 -33.11
C LYS A 325 11.21 1.54 -32.51
N GLU A 326 11.91 2.00 -31.50
CA GLU A 326 12.93 1.28 -30.75
C GLU A 326 12.40 0.05 -30.02
N LEU A 327 11.08 0.00 -29.71
CA LEU A 327 10.45 -1.17 -29.12
C LEU A 327 10.23 -2.30 -30.15
N GLY A 328 10.46 -2.03 -31.43
CA GLY A 328 10.42 -3.01 -32.51
C GLY A 328 9.00 -3.31 -33.02
N VAL A 329 8.91 -4.41 -33.75
CA VAL A 329 7.70 -4.89 -34.41
C VAL A 329 7.48 -6.38 -34.11
N ARG A 330 6.25 -6.84 -34.30
CA ARG A 330 5.88 -8.26 -34.27
C ARG A 330 5.18 -8.64 -35.57
N ARG A 331 5.30 -9.91 -35.95
CA ARG A 331 4.66 -10.44 -37.15
C ARG A 331 3.38 -11.19 -36.79
N LEU A 332 2.31 -10.91 -37.52
CA LEU A 332 1.03 -11.60 -37.39
C LEU A 332 0.61 -12.11 -38.77
N THR A 333 0.39 -13.42 -38.88
CA THR A 333 -0.12 -14.04 -40.10
C THR A 333 -1.57 -14.47 -39.88
N ALA A 334 -2.44 -14.16 -40.83
CA ALA A 334 -3.86 -14.48 -40.70
C ALA A 334 -4.51 -14.72 -42.06
N ALA A 335 -5.55 -15.55 -42.06
CA ALA A 335 -6.35 -15.87 -43.24
C ALA A 335 -7.79 -16.21 -42.83
N GLY A 336 -8.77 -15.46 -43.31
CA GLY A 336 -10.19 -15.83 -43.30
C GLY A 336 -10.89 -15.89 -41.93
N GLU A 337 -10.23 -16.31 -40.86
CA GLU A 337 -10.85 -16.53 -39.56
C GLU A 337 -10.09 -15.80 -38.44
N PHE A 338 -10.85 -15.07 -37.63
CA PHE A 338 -10.34 -14.21 -36.58
C PHE A 338 -11.16 -14.35 -35.31
N TYR A 339 -10.54 -14.11 -34.16
CA TYR A 339 -11.24 -13.79 -32.93
C TYR A 339 -11.33 -12.28 -32.77
N ILE A 340 -12.53 -11.79 -32.41
CA ILE A 340 -12.80 -10.40 -32.04
C ILE A 340 -13.45 -10.34 -30.66
N ALA A 341 -13.35 -9.20 -29.99
CA ALA A 341 -13.87 -9.06 -28.63
C ALA A 341 -15.40 -9.21 -28.62
N GLY A 342 -15.95 -9.93 -27.65
CA GLY A 342 -17.40 -10.14 -27.55
C GLY A 342 -18.19 -8.83 -27.48
N GLU A 343 -17.66 -7.82 -26.80
CA GLU A 343 -18.26 -6.47 -26.75
C GLU A 343 -18.26 -5.77 -28.12
N ASP A 344 -17.21 -5.96 -28.92
CA ASP A 344 -17.18 -5.42 -30.28
C ASP A 344 -18.18 -6.16 -31.17
N SER A 345 -18.22 -7.49 -31.09
CA SER A 345 -19.21 -8.32 -31.78
C SER A 345 -20.64 -7.86 -31.46
N ALA A 346 -20.97 -7.64 -30.19
CA ALA A 346 -22.29 -7.19 -29.77
C ALA A 346 -22.70 -5.86 -30.42
N LYS A 347 -21.76 -4.91 -30.56
CA LYS A 347 -22.03 -3.55 -31.09
C LYS A 347 -22.04 -3.47 -32.62
N ILE A 348 -21.40 -4.41 -33.31
CA ILE A 348 -21.30 -4.43 -34.78
C ILE A 348 -22.68 -4.61 -35.44
N LYS A 349 -22.93 -3.93 -36.56
CA LYS A 349 -24.17 -4.03 -37.34
C LYS A 349 -23.93 -4.68 -38.71
N ILE A 350 -24.93 -5.40 -39.21
CA ILE A 350 -24.90 -5.93 -40.59
C ILE A 350 -24.83 -4.74 -41.57
N GLY A 351 -23.99 -4.86 -42.60
CA GLY A 351 -23.71 -3.82 -43.58
C GLY A 351 -22.59 -2.85 -43.18
N GLU A 352 -22.21 -2.82 -41.89
CA GLU A 352 -21.12 -1.98 -41.38
C GLU A 352 -19.76 -2.41 -41.97
N ILE A 353 -18.88 -1.44 -42.21
CA ILE A 353 -17.47 -1.70 -42.55
C ILE A 353 -16.63 -1.40 -41.32
N ILE A 354 -15.88 -2.41 -40.86
CA ILE A 354 -14.91 -2.26 -39.77
C ILE A 354 -13.51 -2.55 -40.27
N ARG A 355 -12.49 -2.09 -39.54
CA ARG A 355 -11.10 -2.37 -39.83
C ARG A 355 -10.49 -3.27 -38.76
N LEU A 356 -9.99 -4.42 -39.18
CA LEU A 356 -9.08 -5.25 -38.40
C LEU A 356 -7.74 -4.52 -38.34
N LYS A 357 -7.35 -4.07 -37.15
CA LYS A 357 -6.20 -3.18 -36.97
C LYS A 357 -4.93 -3.72 -37.65
N TYR A 358 -4.22 -2.84 -38.37
CA TYR A 358 -3.06 -3.14 -39.22
C TYR A 358 -3.27 -4.08 -40.42
N LEU A 359 -4.43 -4.73 -40.57
CA LEU A 359 -4.62 -5.79 -41.55
C LEU A 359 -5.51 -5.39 -42.73
N MET A 360 -6.83 -5.35 -42.53
CA MET A 360 -7.80 -5.23 -43.62
C MET A 360 -9.12 -4.61 -43.15
N ASN A 361 -9.92 -4.15 -44.10
CA ASN A 361 -11.31 -3.76 -43.90
C ASN A 361 -12.23 -4.93 -44.25
N VAL A 362 -13.30 -5.10 -43.48
CA VAL A 362 -14.30 -6.14 -43.72
C VAL A 362 -15.68 -5.54 -43.63
N ARG A 363 -16.57 -5.96 -44.53
CA ARG A 363 -18.00 -5.62 -44.50
C ARG A 363 -18.76 -6.74 -43.82
N ILE A 364 -19.52 -6.41 -42.80
CA ILE A 364 -20.28 -7.39 -42.02
C ILE A 364 -21.50 -7.83 -42.82
N THR A 365 -21.63 -9.13 -43.05
CA THR A 365 -22.68 -9.72 -43.88
C THR A 365 -23.73 -10.48 -43.06
N GLY A 366 -23.38 -10.94 -41.86
CA GLY A 366 -24.31 -11.67 -41.01
C GLY A 366 -23.83 -11.88 -39.58
N LYS A 367 -24.76 -12.31 -38.74
CA LYS A 367 -24.51 -12.81 -37.38
C LYS A 367 -25.31 -14.09 -37.23
N GLU A 368 -24.62 -15.23 -37.20
CA GLU A 368 -25.23 -16.56 -37.15
C GLU A 368 -24.72 -17.26 -35.89
N GLY A 369 -25.63 -17.54 -34.95
CA GLY A 369 -25.26 -18.08 -33.64
C GLY A 369 -24.26 -17.17 -32.90
N GLU A 370 -23.15 -17.74 -32.45
CA GLU A 370 -22.07 -17.02 -31.79
C GLU A 370 -20.98 -16.48 -32.75
N ALA A 371 -21.16 -16.63 -34.07
CA ALA A 371 -20.19 -16.19 -35.06
C ALA A 371 -20.67 -14.97 -35.85
N VAL A 372 -19.71 -14.12 -36.24
CA VAL A 372 -19.93 -12.99 -37.15
C VAL A 372 -19.40 -13.36 -38.54
N SER A 373 -20.22 -13.16 -39.56
CA SER A 373 -19.84 -13.35 -40.96
C SER A 373 -19.55 -12.00 -41.61
N ALA A 374 -18.50 -11.95 -42.41
CA ALA A 374 -18.08 -10.76 -43.13
C ALA A 374 -17.50 -11.11 -44.51
N GLU A 375 -17.32 -10.10 -45.33
CA GLU A 375 -16.65 -10.18 -46.62
C GLU A 375 -15.50 -9.18 -46.68
N PHE A 376 -14.39 -9.59 -47.30
CA PHE A 376 -13.23 -8.74 -47.51
C PHE A 376 -13.60 -7.45 -48.27
N SER A 377 -13.14 -6.29 -47.78
CA SER A 377 -13.46 -4.97 -48.32
C SER A 377 -12.22 -4.07 -48.46
N GLY A 378 -11.08 -4.66 -48.83
CA GLY A 378 -9.84 -3.95 -49.13
C GLY A 378 -8.86 -3.87 -47.96
N THR A 379 -7.61 -3.47 -48.25
CA THR A 379 -6.53 -3.30 -47.25
C THR A 379 -6.21 -1.84 -46.96
N GLU A 380 -6.68 -0.93 -47.83
CA GLU A 380 -6.50 0.51 -47.73
C GLU A 380 -6.96 1.05 -46.37
N VAL A 381 -6.26 2.05 -45.85
CA VAL A 381 -6.69 2.70 -44.61
C VAL A 381 -7.90 3.58 -44.93
N LYS A 382 -9.08 3.21 -44.41
CA LYS A 382 -10.28 4.05 -44.47
C LYS A 382 -10.34 4.96 -43.24
N LYS A 383 -10.69 6.23 -43.45
CA LYS A 383 -11.07 7.14 -42.37
C LYS A 383 -12.48 6.80 -41.91
N ASP A 384 -12.81 7.14 -40.67
CA ASP A 384 -14.17 7.03 -40.10
C ASP A 384 -14.74 5.60 -40.03
N VAL A 385 -13.89 4.58 -40.04
CA VAL A 385 -14.28 3.18 -39.76
C VAL A 385 -13.84 2.78 -38.36
N LYS A 386 -14.67 1.97 -37.69
CA LYS A 386 -14.32 1.41 -36.38
C LYS A 386 -13.11 0.48 -36.53
N ILE A 387 -12.04 0.76 -35.80
CA ILE A 387 -10.83 -0.08 -35.75
C ILE A 387 -10.88 -0.97 -34.52
N ILE A 388 -10.73 -2.28 -34.72
CA ILE A 388 -10.73 -3.27 -33.63
C ILE A 388 -9.46 -4.12 -33.64
N GLN A 389 -9.01 -4.52 -32.44
CA GLN A 389 -8.01 -5.57 -32.30
C GLN A 389 -8.62 -6.93 -32.62
N TRP A 390 -7.78 -7.87 -33.01
CA TRP A 390 -8.16 -9.20 -33.45
C TRP A 390 -7.00 -10.16 -33.20
N VAL A 391 -7.29 -11.45 -33.20
CA VAL A 391 -6.27 -12.51 -33.12
C VAL A 391 -6.62 -13.59 -34.15
N PRO A 392 -5.65 -14.11 -34.92
CA PRO A 392 -5.94 -15.16 -35.91
C PRO A 392 -6.41 -16.46 -35.24
N VAL A 393 -7.41 -17.12 -35.83
CA VAL A 393 -7.79 -18.48 -35.38
C VAL A 393 -6.66 -19.45 -35.76
N GLY A 394 -6.19 -20.25 -34.80
CA GLY A 394 -5.11 -21.24 -34.99
C GLY A 394 -3.69 -20.73 -34.70
N GLU A 395 -3.47 -19.42 -34.67
CA GLU A 395 -2.22 -18.77 -34.23
C GLU A 395 -2.49 -17.89 -33.00
N SER A 396 -3.11 -18.47 -31.99
CA SER A 396 -3.49 -17.79 -30.75
C SER A 396 -3.08 -18.58 -29.51
N ILE A 397 -2.99 -17.90 -28.37
CA ILE A 397 -2.82 -18.54 -27.06
C ILE A 397 -3.95 -18.13 -26.13
N GLU A 398 -4.34 -19.02 -25.22
CA GLU A 398 -5.28 -18.68 -24.17
C GLU A 398 -4.62 -17.71 -23.18
N VAL A 399 -5.35 -16.66 -22.81
CA VAL A 399 -4.89 -15.63 -21.89
C VAL A 399 -5.99 -15.38 -20.86
N LYS A 400 -5.59 -15.30 -19.59
CA LYS A 400 -6.45 -14.98 -18.47
C LYS A 400 -6.01 -13.65 -17.88
N VAL A 401 -6.94 -12.74 -17.66
CA VAL A 401 -6.64 -11.45 -17.02
C VAL A 401 -7.48 -11.29 -15.75
N LEU A 402 -6.79 -11.16 -14.63
CA LEU A 402 -7.36 -10.76 -13.35
C LEU A 402 -7.60 -9.25 -13.38
N VAL A 403 -8.82 -8.81 -13.09
CA VAL A 403 -9.24 -7.41 -13.10
C VAL A 403 -9.61 -6.99 -11.67
N PRO A 404 -8.69 -6.36 -10.94
CA PRO A 404 -8.93 -5.87 -9.58
C PRO A 404 -9.92 -4.70 -9.56
N GLY A 405 -11.02 -4.88 -8.85
CA GLY A 405 -12.02 -3.87 -8.53
C GLY A 405 -11.96 -3.39 -7.07
N PRO A 406 -12.91 -2.55 -6.63
CA PRO A 406 -12.99 -2.09 -5.26
C PRO A 406 -13.30 -3.25 -4.31
N LEU A 407 -12.61 -3.32 -3.18
CA LEU A 407 -12.81 -4.35 -2.14
C LEU A 407 -14.13 -4.18 -1.39
N TYR A 408 -14.60 -2.94 -1.25
CA TYR A 408 -15.81 -2.59 -0.52
C TYR A 408 -16.69 -1.67 -1.37
N LEU A 409 -18.00 -1.87 -1.26
CA LEU A 409 -19.03 -0.99 -1.82
C LEU A 409 -20.04 -0.67 -0.72
N ASN A 410 -20.32 0.62 -0.51
CA ASN A 410 -21.27 1.10 0.51
C ASN A 410 -21.04 0.56 1.94
N GLY A 411 -19.79 0.21 2.27
CA GLY A 411 -19.41 -0.31 3.59
C GLY A 411 -19.33 -1.83 3.68
N ASP A 412 -19.89 -2.55 2.71
CA ASP A 412 -19.90 -4.01 2.64
C ASP A 412 -18.80 -4.55 1.73
N ILE A 413 -18.39 -5.79 1.99
CA ILE A 413 -17.41 -6.50 1.16
C ILE A 413 -18.00 -6.69 -0.23
N ASN A 414 -17.24 -6.35 -1.27
CA ASN A 414 -17.64 -6.55 -2.66
C ASN A 414 -17.25 -7.96 -3.13
N PRO A 415 -18.22 -8.89 -3.34
CA PRO A 415 -17.93 -10.23 -3.86
C PRO A 415 -17.34 -10.17 -5.27
N GLU A 416 -17.70 -9.16 -6.06
CA GLU A 416 -17.23 -8.92 -7.43
C GLU A 416 -15.94 -8.08 -7.48
N SER A 417 -15.19 -8.03 -6.37
CA SER A 417 -13.95 -7.24 -6.26
C SER A 417 -12.82 -7.77 -7.14
N LEU A 418 -12.91 -9.00 -7.64
CA LEU A 418 -11.98 -9.56 -8.61
C LEU A 418 -12.76 -10.21 -9.75
N LYS A 419 -12.61 -9.68 -10.96
CA LYS A 419 -13.18 -10.30 -12.16
C LYS A 419 -12.08 -11.05 -12.90
N ILE A 420 -12.42 -12.22 -13.43
CA ILE A 420 -11.53 -13.00 -14.28
C ILE A 420 -12.06 -12.88 -15.71
N VAL A 421 -11.26 -12.31 -16.59
CA VAL A 421 -11.56 -12.22 -18.03
C VAL A 421 -10.69 -13.23 -18.75
N THR A 422 -11.33 -14.21 -19.38
CA THR A 422 -10.64 -15.16 -20.27
C THR A 422 -10.74 -14.69 -21.71
N GLY A 423 -9.74 -15.06 -22.50
CA GLY A 423 -9.73 -14.75 -23.92
C GLY A 423 -8.54 -15.35 -24.63
N VAL A 424 -8.29 -14.83 -25.82
CA VAL A 424 -7.16 -15.26 -26.64
C VAL A 424 -6.26 -14.09 -26.96
N GLY A 425 -4.96 -14.35 -26.98
CA GLY A 425 -3.94 -13.38 -27.35
C GLY A 425 -3.12 -13.86 -28.53
N GLU A 426 -2.42 -12.94 -29.17
CA GLU A 426 -1.44 -13.26 -30.20
C GLU A 426 -0.25 -14.04 -29.63
N THR A 427 0.42 -14.84 -30.48
CA THR A 427 1.53 -15.72 -30.06
C THR A 427 2.75 -14.97 -29.50
N ALA A 428 2.97 -13.71 -29.89
CA ALA A 428 4.06 -12.88 -29.35
C ALA A 428 3.97 -12.63 -27.84
N ILE A 429 2.80 -12.86 -27.23
CA ILE A 429 2.62 -12.79 -25.76
C ILE A 429 3.49 -13.83 -25.04
N LYS A 430 3.93 -14.88 -25.72
CA LYS A 430 4.88 -15.87 -25.19
C LYS A 430 6.22 -15.26 -24.78
N ASP A 431 6.60 -14.15 -25.40
CA ASP A 431 7.87 -13.45 -25.15
C ASP A 431 7.74 -12.37 -24.06
N ILE A 432 6.62 -12.33 -23.34
CA ILE A 432 6.42 -11.40 -22.22
C ILE A 432 6.97 -12.05 -20.96
N ALA A 433 7.97 -11.42 -20.36
CA ALA A 433 8.57 -11.90 -19.13
C ALA A 433 7.61 -11.75 -17.95
N VAL A 434 7.77 -12.58 -16.92
CA VAL A 434 7.11 -12.33 -15.63
C VAL A 434 7.51 -10.97 -15.09
N ASP A 435 6.58 -10.30 -14.41
CA ASP A 435 6.68 -8.90 -13.98
C ASP A 435 6.66 -7.83 -15.08
N GLU A 436 6.79 -8.19 -16.36
CA GLU A 436 6.69 -7.21 -17.44
C GLU A 436 5.27 -6.63 -17.51
N ILE A 437 5.20 -5.30 -17.67
CA ILE A 437 3.96 -4.56 -17.85
C ILE A 437 3.82 -4.19 -19.33
N VAL A 438 2.76 -4.70 -19.94
CA VAL A 438 2.42 -4.48 -21.35
C VAL A 438 1.08 -3.77 -21.45
N GLN A 439 0.74 -3.28 -22.65
CA GLN A 439 -0.60 -2.81 -22.94
C GLN A 439 -1.31 -3.81 -23.83
N PHE A 440 -2.42 -4.37 -23.36
CA PHE A 440 -3.39 -5.00 -24.25
C PHE A 440 -4.24 -3.91 -24.88
N GLU A 441 -4.14 -3.78 -26.20
CA GLU A 441 -4.77 -2.67 -26.89
C GLU A 441 -6.28 -2.66 -26.70
N ARG A 442 -6.84 -1.48 -26.43
CA ARG A 442 -8.27 -1.27 -26.14
C ARG A 442 -8.78 -2.06 -24.92
N PHE A 443 -7.88 -2.63 -24.12
CA PHE A 443 -8.21 -3.35 -22.88
C PHE A 443 -7.53 -2.71 -21.66
N GLY A 444 -6.23 -2.43 -21.72
CA GLY A 444 -5.51 -1.66 -20.72
C GLY A 444 -4.10 -2.19 -20.42
N PHE A 445 -3.45 -1.60 -19.42
CA PHE A 445 -2.12 -1.99 -18.98
C PHE A 445 -2.20 -3.20 -18.05
N CYS A 446 -1.40 -4.22 -18.36
CA CYS A 446 -1.46 -5.52 -17.71
C CYS A 446 -0.05 -5.99 -17.34
N ARG A 447 0.15 -6.41 -16.09
CA ARG A 447 1.39 -7.04 -15.61
C ARG A 447 1.29 -8.56 -15.77
N ARG A 448 2.36 -9.20 -16.23
CA ARG A 448 2.46 -10.67 -16.23
C ARG A 448 2.66 -11.22 -14.81
N ASP A 449 1.81 -12.13 -14.37
CA ASP A 449 1.79 -12.61 -12.97
C ASP A 449 2.33 -14.04 -12.74
N SER A 450 2.33 -14.91 -13.75
CA SER A 450 2.71 -16.33 -13.61
C SER A 450 3.71 -16.80 -14.69
N GLU A 451 4.61 -17.71 -14.34
CA GLU A 451 5.53 -18.37 -15.28
C GLU A 451 4.83 -19.46 -16.11
N ASP A 452 3.98 -20.27 -15.46
CA ASP A 452 3.43 -21.50 -16.05
C ASP A 452 2.18 -21.28 -16.92
N GLU A 453 1.42 -20.22 -16.64
CA GLU A 453 0.14 -19.93 -17.30
C GLU A 453 0.10 -18.50 -17.83
N TYR A 454 -0.63 -18.25 -18.94
CA TYR A 454 -0.78 -16.89 -19.47
C TYR A 454 -1.72 -15.96 -18.67
N VAL A 455 -1.39 -15.78 -17.40
CA VAL A 455 -2.14 -14.99 -16.43
C VAL A 455 -1.54 -13.60 -16.28
N PHE A 456 -2.38 -12.60 -16.48
CA PHE A 456 -2.05 -11.19 -16.31
C PHE A 456 -2.93 -10.56 -15.24
N ILE A 457 -2.44 -9.48 -14.64
CA ILE A 457 -3.24 -8.60 -13.77
C ILE A 457 -3.39 -7.26 -14.46
N LYS A 458 -4.63 -6.80 -14.60
CA LYS A 458 -4.93 -5.46 -15.12
C LYS A 458 -4.59 -4.40 -14.08
N ALA A 459 -3.59 -3.58 -14.37
CA ALA A 459 -3.21 -2.47 -13.52
C ALA A 459 -4.31 -1.40 -13.54
N HIS A 460 -4.61 -0.91 -14.75
CA HIS A 460 -5.63 0.09 -15.06
C HIS A 460 -5.93 0.08 -16.57
N ASP A 461 -6.95 0.84 -16.99
CA ASP A 461 -7.26 1.07 -18.41
C ASP A 461 -6.10 1.73 -19.17
#